data_AF-A0A6J8C322-F1
#
_entry.id   AF-A0A6J8C322-F1
#
_cell.length_a   1.000
_cell.length_b   1.000
_cell.length_c   1.000
_cell.angle_alpha   90.00
_cell.angle_beta   90.00
_cell.angle_gamma   90.00
#
_symmetry.space_group_name_H-M   'P 1'
#
loop_
_entity.id
_entity.type
_entity.pdbx_description
1 polymer ?
#
loop_
_entity_poly.entity_id
_entity_poly.type
_entity_poly.pdbx_seq_one_letter_code
_entity_poly.pdbx_strand_id
1 'polypeptide(L)'
;MDYISNSKFSESYFYGLPEIHKSEEISNAILEQNSEYIELLRPNNLKFRPIVGGPNSVTQNLSHFIDIVIKLLCREVASFIRDDMEFLNHLPTTVNPNSELITFDNVSLYTNIPHDLGITAGKYLLENTENVIENRLTKEFILASLKLILERNILLL
;
A
#
# COMPACT_ATOMS: atom_id res chain seq x y z
N MET A 1 2.62 -16.93 -20.30
CA MET A 1 3.97 -16.35 -20.16
C MET A 1 4.09 -15.01 -20.88
N ASP A 2 3.51 -14.88 -22.07
CA ASP A 2 3.56 -13.65 -22.88
C ASP A 2 3.14 -12.36 -22.17
N TYR A 3 2.17 -12.43 -21.24
CA TYR A 3 1.76 -11.28 -20.43
C TYR A 3 2.90 -10.71 -19.58
N ILE A 4 3.77 -11.57 -19.02
CA ILE A 4 4.88 -11.14 -18.16
C ILE A 4 6.07 -10.67 -19.01
N SER A 5 6.30 -11.29 -20.17
CA SER A 5 7.51 -11.09 -20.96
C SER A 5 7.40 -10.06 -22.09
N ASN A 6 6.18 -9.67 -22.51
CA ASN A 6 5.98 -8.86 -23.70
C ASN A 6 5.38 -7.48 -23.37
N SER A 7 6.19 -6.59 -22.79
CA SER A 7 5.79 -5.24 -22.40
C SER A 7 6.70 -4.18 -23.00
N LYS A 8 6.09 -3.09 -23.49
CA LYS A 8 6.81 -1.84 -23.82
C LYS A 8 7.04 -1.07 -22.52
N PHE A 9 8.24 -0.51 -22.34
CA PHE A 9 8.60 0.16 -21.09
C PHE A 9 8.59 1.68 -21.21
N SER A 10 8.25 2.38 -20.13
CA SER A 10 8.37 3.84 -20.02
C SER A 10 9.13 4.26 -18.76
N GLU A 11 9.62 5.51 -18.78
CA GLU A 11 10.28 6.13 -17.64
C GLU A 11 9.31 6.39 -16.49
N SER A 12 9.84 6.49 -15.28
CA SER A 12 9.06 6.82 -14.09
C SER A 12 8.85 8.33 -13.98
N TYR A 13 7.68 8.71 -13.48
CA TYR A 13 7.28 10.07 -13.17
C TYR A 13 7.46 10.35 -11.68
N PHE A 14 7.72 11.61 -11.35
CA PHE A 14 7.79 12.09 -9.98
C PHE A 14 6.72 13.15 -9.76
N TYR A 15 5.85 12.92 -8.77
CA TYR A 15 4.77 13.81 -8.39
C TYR A 15 4.97 14.28 -6.95
N GLY A 16 4.44 15.45 -6.61
CA GLY A 16 4.36 15.93 -5.23
C GLY A 16 2.90 16.09 -4.83
N LEU A 17 2.42 15.28 -3.89
CA LEU A 17 1.08 15.45 -3.31
C LEU A 17 1.16 16.51 -2.20
N PRO A 18 0.44 17.65 -2.31
CA PRO A 18 0.51 18.70 -1.31
C PRO A 18 -0.15 18.27 0.01
N GLU A 19 0.57 18.44 1.12
CA GLU A 19 0.06 18.18 2.47
C GLU A 19 -0.58 19.46 3.04
N ILE A 20 -1.72 19.86 2.46
CA ILE A 20 -2.43 21.12 2.76
C ILE A 20 -2.68 21.30 4.27
N HIS A 21 -3.08 20.22 4.95
CA HIS A 21 -3.36 20.21 6.39
C HIS A 21 -2.15 20.50 7.29
N LYS A 22 -0.92 20.54 6.74
CA LYS A 22 0.31 20.87 7.48
C LYS A 22 0.77 22.31 7.26
N SER A 23 0.13 23.06 6.36
CA SER A 23 0.47 24.46 6.12
C SER A 23 -0.29 25.36 7.09
N GLU A 24 0.46 26.07 7.93
CA GLU A 24 -0.09 27.11 8.80
C GLU A 24 -0.61 28.30 8.00
N GLU A 25 -0.02 28.59 6.83
CA GLU A 25 -0.44 29.71 5.98
C GLU A 25 -1.83 29.44 5.41
N ILE A 26 -2.06 28.21 4.91
CA ILE A 26 -3.38 27.77 4.45
C ILE A 26 -4.37 27.73 5.61
N SER A 27 -3.97 27.20 6.77
CA SER A 27 -4.84 27.12 7.95
C SER A 27 -5.30 28.51 8.41
N ASN A 28 -4.38 29.48 8.48
CA ASN A 28 -4.70 30.86 8.85
C ASN A 28 -5.57 31.54 7.80
N ALA A 29 -5.27 31.37 6.50
CA ALA A 29 -6.08 31.91 5.43
C ALA A 29 -7.54 31.38 5.45
N ILE A 30 -7.73 30.10 5.82
CA ILE A 30 -9.08 29.53 6.00
C ILE A 30 -9.80 30.17 7.18
N LEU A 31 -9.11 30.39 8.31
CA LEU A 31 -9.70 30.98 9.52
C LEU A 31 -10.04 32.47 9.35
N GLU A 32 -9.25 33.20 8.59
CA GLU A 32 -9.42 34.64 8.38
C GLU A 32 -10.50 34.99 7.35
N GLN A 33 -10.92 34.03 6.51
CA GLN A 33 -11.86 34.32 5.44
C GLN A 33 -13.34 34.06 5.77
N ASN A 34 -14.23 34.75 5.05
CA ASN A 34 -15.68 34.54 5.04
C ASN A 34 -16.19 34.03 3.68
N SER A 35 -15.37 33.25 2.96
CA SER A 35 -15.69 32.70 1.63
C SER A 35 -15.69 31.17 1.65
N GLU A 36 -16.24 30.55 0.60
CA GLU A 36 -16.19 29.09 0.41
C GLU A 36 -14.81 28.60 -0.08
N TYR A 37 -13.99 29.47 -0.65
CA TYR A 37 -12.65 29.14 -1.17
C TYR A 37 -11.62 30.19 -0.78
N ILE A 38 -10.38 29.76 -0.52
CA ILE A 38 -9.21 30.62 -0.31
C ILE A 38 -8.40 30.71 -1.61
N GLU A 39 -7.85 31.89 -1.91
CA GLU A 39 -6.83 32.05 -2.95
C GLU A 39 -5.49 32.35 -2.28
N LEU A 40 -4.57 31.38 -2.33
CA LEU A 40 -3.22 31.52 -1.78
C LEU A 40 -2.19 31.05 -2.81
N LEU A 41 -1.36 31.98 -3.28
CA LEU A 41 -0.34 31.71 -4.28
C LEU A 41 0.96 31.25 -3.60
N ARG A 42 1.30 29.97 -3.78
CA ARG A 42 2.59 29.36 -3.37
C ARG A 42 2.93 29.58 -1.88
N PRO A 43 2.14 29.01 -0.95
CA PRO A 43 2.49 28.99 0.48
C PRO A 43 3.90 28.46 0.71
N ASN A 44 4.73 29.19 1.46
CA ASN A 44 6.14 28.85 1.65
C ASN A 44 6.32 27.60 2.53
N ASN A 45 5.40 27.39 3.46
CA ASN A 45 5.41 26.24 4.37
C ASN A 45 4.66 25.00 3.84
N LEU A 46 4.21 25.00 2.58
CA LEU A 46 3.54 23.86 2.00
C LEU A 46 4.54 22.72 1.73
N LYS A 47 4.35 21.61 2.43
CA LYS A 47 5.11 20.38 2.24
C LYS A 47 4.46 19.51 1.17
N PHE A 48 5.29 18.72 0.49
CA PHE A 48 4.85 17.75 -0.49
C PHE A 48 5.27 16.35 -0.06
N ARG A 49 4.37 15.38 -0.23
CA ARG A 49 4.71 13.97 -0.19
C ARG A 49 5.17 13.55 -1.59
N PRO A 50 6.45 13.16 -1.77
CA PRO A 50 6.90 12.68 -3.07
C PRO A 50 6.20 11.37 -3.41
N ILE A 51 5.84 11.20 -4.67
CA ILE A 51 5.23 9.99 -5.22
C ILE A 51 5.97 9.64 -6.50
N VAL A 52 6.53 8.45 -6.56
CA VAL A 52 7.12 7.90 -7.78
C VAL A 52 6.07 7.05 -8.49
N GLY A 53 5.67 7.44 -9.70
CA GLY A 53 4.77 6.66 -10.54
C GLY A 53 5.56 5.97 -11.65
N GLY A 54 5.54 4.64 -11.71
CA GLY A 54 6.20 3.86 -12.76
C GLY A 54 5.22 3.16 -13.69
N PRO A 55 4.46 3.87 -14.55
CA PRO A 55 3.61 3.22 -15.54
C PRO A 55 4.48 2.47 -16.55
N ASN A 56 4.03 1.30 -16.98
CA ASN A 56 4.76 0.39 -17.87
C ASN A 56 6.19 0.10 -17.39
N SER A 57 6.40 -0.07 -16.09
CA SER A 57 7.70 -0.48 -15.56
C SER A 57 8.02 -1.93 -15.94
N VAL A 58 9.31 -2.27 -15.92
CA VAL A 58 9.80 -3.63 -16.26
C VAL A 58 9.17 -4.70 -15.38
N THR A 59 8.90 -4.38 -14.12
CA THR A 59 8.31 -5.26 -13.12
C THR A 59 6.79 -5.16 -13.03
N GLN A 60 6.12 -4.27 -13.79
CA GLN A 60 4.69 -3.98 -13.59
C GLN A 60 3.82 -5.23 -13.76
N ASN A 61 3.97 -5.94 -14.88
CA ASN A 61 3.12 -7.10 -15.18
C ASN A 61 3.38 -8.25 -14.19
N LEU A 62 4.64 -8.43 -13.77
CA LEU A 62 4.97 -9.38 -12.72
C LEU A 62 4.39 -8.97 -11.36
N SER A 63 4.49 -7.68 -11.00
CA SER A 63 3.94 -7.14 -9.76
C SER A 63 2.42 -7.29 -9.73
N HIS A 64 1.74 -7.00 -10.83
CA HIS A 64 0.31 -7.17 -10.97
C HIS A 64 -0.11 -8.64 -10.85
N PHE A 65 0.63 -9.54 -11.52
CA PHE A 65 0.39 -10.97 -11.41
C PHE A 65 0.55 -11.47 -9.97
N ILE A 66 1.64 -11.09 -9.30
CA ILE A 66 1.89 -11.49 -7.90
C ILE A 66 0.88 -10.86 -6.95
N ASP A 67 0.44 -9.62 -7.17
CA ASP A 67 -0.63 -8.96 -6.40
C ASP A 67 -1.94 -9.75 -6.46
N ILE A 68 -2.33 -10.25 -7.64
CA ILE A 68 -3.51 -11.13 -7.78
C ILE A 68 -3.34 -12.40 -6.94
N VAL A 69 -2.18 -13.05 -7.01
CA VAL A 69 -1.90 -14.28 -6.25
C VAL A 69 -1.91 -14.02 -4.74
N ILE A 70 -1.23 -12.97 -4.28
CA ILE A 70 -1.17 -12.62 -2.86
C ILE A 70 -2.55 -12.24 -2.34
N LYS A 71 -3.38 -11.52 -3.10
CA LYS A 71 -4.75 -11.18 -2.69
C LYS A 71 -5.61 -12.41 -2.42
N LEU A 72 -5.40 -13.51 -3.16
CA LEU A 72 -6.09 -14.77 -2.87
C LEU A 72 -5.61 -15.37 -1.54
N LEU A 73 -4.31 -15.37 -1.30
CA LEU A 73 -3.71 -15.88 -0.06
C LEU A 73 -4.11 -15.06 1.16
N CYS A 74 -4.15 -13.72 1.05
CA CYS A 74 -4.48 -12.83 2.15
C CYS A 74 -5.88 -13.08 2.72
N ARG A 75 -6.82 -13.59 1.91
CA ARG A 75 -8.18 -13.91 2.38
C ARG A 75 -8.23 -15.03 3.42
N GLU A 76 -7.20 -15.86 3.46
CA GLU A 76 -7.08 -16.95 4.44
C GLU A 76 -6.50 -16.48 5.78
N VAL A 77 -6.04 -15.22 5.86
CA VAL A 77 -5.50 -14.65 7.09
C VAL A 77 -6.65 -14.23 8.00
N ALA A 78 -6.64 -14.68 9.26
CA ALA A 78 -7.72 -14.40 10.21
C ALA A 78 -7.97 -12.90 10.47
N SER A 79 -6.93 -12.06 10.32
CA SER A 79 -7.03 -10.60 10.46
C SER A 79 -7.34 -9.88 9.14
N PHE A 80 -7.67 -10.62 8.07
CA PHE A 80 -8.04 -10.01 6.80
C PHE A 80 -9.35 -9.26 6.93
N ILE A 81 -9.34 -8.03 6.45
CA ILE A 81 -10.51 -7.16 6.39
C ILE A 81 -10.61 -6.66 4.95
N ARG A 82 -11.72 -6.93 4.27
CA ARG A 82 -11.93 -6.58 2.86
C ARG A 82 -12.15 -5.08 2.67
N ASP A 83 -12.98 -4.48 3.51
CA ASP A 83 -13.42 -3.09 3.40
C ASP A 83 -13.82 -2.49 4.75
N ASP A 84 -14.11 -1.19 4.74
CA ASP A 84 -14.56 -0.40 5.89
C ASP A 84 -15.86 -0.92 6.50
N MET A 85 -16.80 -1.38 5.67
CA MET A 85 -18.06 -1.96 6.14
C MET A 85 -17.84 -3.29 6.87
N GLU A 86 -16.97 -4.17 6.36
CA GLU A 86 -16.59 -5.40 7.05
C GLU A 86 -15.85 -5.10 8.36
N PHE A 87 -14.97 -4.09 8.39
CA PHE A 87 -14.33 -3.66 9.63
C PHE A 87 -15.35 -3.28 10.70
N LEU A 88 -16.36 -2.46 10.35
CA LEU A 88 -17.42 -2.07 11.28
C LEU A 88 -18.20 -3.26 11.81
N ASN A 89 -18.41 -4.29 10.99
CA ASN A 89 -19.07 -5.54 11.41
C ASN A 89 -18.22 -6.39 12.35
N HIS A 90 -16.89 -6.24 12.34
CA HIS A 90 -15.98 -6.92 13.28
C HIS A 90 -15.90 -6.23 14.63
N LEU A 91 -16.34 -4.97 14.73
CA LEU A 91 -16.34 -4.25 16.00
C LEU A 91 -17.42 -4.80 16.93
N PRO A 92 -17.12 -5.01 18.22
CA PRO A 92 -18.13 -5.44 19.16
C PRO A 92 -19.17 -4.33 19.37
N THR A 93 -20.45 -4.70 19.48
CA THR A 93 -21.53 -3.74 19.74
C THR A 93 -21.44 -3.08 21.13
N THR A 94 -20.75 -3.73 22.06
CA THR A 94 -20.51 -3.24 23.41
C THR A 94 -19.10 -3.60 23.86
N VAL A 95 -18.48 -2.74 24.66
CA VAL A 95 -17.17 -2.97 25.28
C VAL A 95 -17.31 -2.93 26.80
N ASN A 96 -16.39 -3.57 27.51
CA ASN A 96 -16.38 -3.50 28.97
C ASN A 96 -16.12 -2.03 29.39
N PRO A 97 -16.85 -1.48 30.37
CA PRO A 97 -16.59 -0.12 30.88
C PRO A 97 -15.15 0.12 31.35
N ASN A 98 -14.42 -0.94 31.71
CA ASN A 98 -13.03 -0.89 32.14
C ASN A 98 -12.02 -1.10 30.98
N SER A 99 -12.48 -1.14 29.73
CA SER A 99 -11.59 -1.26 28.56
C SER A 99 -10.95 0.08 28.22
N GLU A 100 -9.68 0.03 27.83
CA GLU A 100 -8.94 1.19 27.33
C GLU A 100 -8.85 1.14 25.79
N LEU A 101 -9.08 2.28 25.15
CA LEU A 101 -8.85 2.43 23.71
C LEU A 101 -7.39 2.80 23.48
N ILE A 102 -6.64 1.89 22.86
CA ILE A 102 -5.25 2.12 22.47
C ILE A 102 -5.22 2.38 20.97
N THR A 103 -4.65 3.52 20.57
CA THR A 103 -4.37 3.84 19.18
C THR A 103 -2.88 3.74 18.90
N PHE A 104 -2.53 3.24 17.72
CA PHE A 104 -1.15 3.14 17.28
C PHE A 104 -1.05 3.67 15.85
N ASP A 105 -0.08 4.55 15.60
CA ASP A 105 0.20 5.11 14.28
C ASP A 105 1.60 4.70 13.85
N ASN A 106 1.70 4.19 12.63
CA ASN A 106 2.95 3.75 12.03
C ASN A 106 3.44 4.79 11.02
N VAL A 107 4.57 5.42 11.33
CA VAL A 107 5.20 6.36 10.42
C VAL A 107 5.93 5.61 9.31
N SER A 108 5.65 5.99 8.06
CA SER A 108 6.33 5.47 6.87
C SER A 108 6.28 3.94 6.72
N LEU A 109 5.10 3.36 6.91
CA LEU A 109 4.88 1.91 6.85
C LEU A 109 5.55 1.24 5.63
N TYR A 110 5.35 1.81 4.43
CA TYR A 110 5.85 1.21 3.19
C TYR A 110 7.38 1.13 3.11
N THR A 111 8.11 2.13 3.61
CA THR A 111 9.59 2.15 3.54
C THR A 111 10.23 1.39 4.69
N ASN A 112 9.46 1.05 5.73
CA ASN A 112 9.96 0.43 6.95
C ASN A 112 9.65 -1.07 7.05
N ILE A 113 8.98 -1.68 6.07
CA ILE A 113 8.73 -3.13 6.06
C ILE A 113 10.01 -3.87 5.62
N PRO A 114 10.63 -4.70 6.49
CA PRO A 114 11.78 -5.50 6.12
C PRO A 114 11.43 -6.51 5.02
N HIS A 115 12.23 -6.55 3.96
CA HIS A 115 11.96 -7.43 2.82
C HIS A 115 11.99 -8.91 3.18
N ASP A 116 12.88 -9.30 4.11
CA ASP A 116 12.99 -10.66 4.64
C ASP A 116 11.72 -11.10 5.38
N LEU A 117 11.09 -10.20 6.16
CA LEU A 117 9.80 -10.46 6.79
C LEU A 117 8.70 -10.67 5.74
N GLY A 118 8.67 -9.86 4.69
CA GLY A 118 7.73 -10.01 3.59
C GLY A 118 7.85 -11.37 2.87
N ILE A 119 9.09 -11.79 2.58
CA ILE A 119 9.35 -13.10 1.95
C ILE A 119 8.96 -14.25 2.90
N THR A 120 9.29 -14.12 4.19
CA THR A 120 8.97 -15.13 5.21
C THR A 120 7.47 -15.29 5.38
N ALA A 121 6.73 -14.18 5.44
CA ALA A 121 5.27 -14.19 5.51
C ALA A 121 4.65 -14.82 4.25
N GLY A 122 5.14 -14.44 3.07
CA GLY A 122 4.68 -15.04 1.80
C GLY A 122 4.91 -16.55 1.76
N LYS A 123 6.06 -17.03 2.23
CA LYS A 123 6.37 -18.46 2.34
C LYS A 123 5.41 -19.16 3.30
N TYR A 124 5.20 -18.59 4.48
CA TYR A 124 4.27 -19.12 5.46
C TYR A 124 2.86 -19.27 4.88
N LEU A 125 2.33 -18.24 4.20
CA LEU A 125 1.00 -18.32 3.58
C LEU A 125 0.94 -19.43 2.54
N LEU A 126 1.90 -19.49 1.62
CA LEU A 126 1.96 -20.54 0.59
C LEU A 126 2.04 -21.96 1.14
N GLU A 127 2.67 -22.15 2.30
CA GLU A 127 2.77 -23.45 2.97
C GLU A 127 1.49 -23.84 3.71
N ASN A 128 0.75 -22.87 4.25
CA ASN A 128 -0.41 -23.11 5.11
C ASN A 128 -1.76 -22.98 4.40
N THR A 129 -1.80 -22.47 3.17
CA THR A 129 -3.03 -22.41 2.35
C THR A 129 -2.98 -23.48 1.25
N GLU A 130 -3.67 -24.61 1.47
CA GLU A 130 -3.80 -25.65 0.45
C GLU A 130 -4.89 -25.29 -0.58
N ASN A 131 -4.67 -25.62 -1.84
CA ASN A 131 -5.65 -25.52 -2.94
C ASN A 131 -6.14 -24.11 -3.33
N VAL A 132 -5.59 -23.03 -2.76
CA VAL A 132 -5.94 -21.64 -3.16
C VAL A 132 -5.31 -21.24 -4.49
N ILE A 133 -4.12 -21.78 -4.78
CA ILE A 133 -3.37 -21.49 -6.00
C ILE A 133 -3.49 -22.66 -6.97
N GLU A 134 -3.69 -22.36 -8.25
CA GLU A 134 -3.68 -23.37 -9.32
C GLU A 134 -2.36 -24.17 -9.32
N ASN A 135 -2.47 -25.50 -9.45
CA ASN A 135 -1.33 -26.44 -9.49
C ASN A 135 -0.28 -26.15 -10.59
N ARG A 136 -0.56 -25.22 -11.50
CA ARG A 136 0.35 -24.79 -12.57
C ARG A 136 1.43 -23.82 -12.07
N LEU A 137 1.24 -23.20 -10.92
CA LEU A 137 2.20 -22.26 -10.34
C LEU A 137 2.96 -22.92 -9.21
N THR A 138 4.30 -22.91 -9.32
CA THR A 138 5.15 -23.44 -8.26
C THR A 138 5.32 -22.40 -7.15
N LYS A 139 5.39 -22.87 -5.90
CA LYS A 139 5.61 -22.00 -4.74
C LYS A 139 6.94 -21.26 -4.88
N GLU A 140 7.94 -21.93 -5.46
CA GLU A 140 9.27 -21.39 -5.73
C GLU A 140 9.20 -20.21 -6.72
N PHE A 141 8.38 -20.30 -7.77
CA PHE A 141 8.21 -19.21 -8.73
C PHE A 141 7.60 -17.98 -8.06
N ILE A 142 6.57 -18.17 -7.22
CA ILE A 142 5.89 -17.08 -6.52
C ILE A 142 6.88 -16.39 -5.55
N LEU A 143 7.62 -17.16 -4.77
CA LEU A 143 8.61 -16.63 -3.83
C LEU A 143 9.76 -15.92 -4.54
N ALA A 144 10.28 -16.48 -5.63
CA ALA A 144 11.32 -15.84 -6.42
C ALA A 144 10.83 -14.53 -7.05
N SER A 145 9.59 -14.50 -7.54
CA SER A 145 8.96 -13.31 -8.10
C SER A 145 8.74 -12.24 -7.04
N LEU A 146 8.23 -12.62 -5.87
CA LEU A 146 8.03 -11.72 -4.74
C LEU A 146 9.36 -11.09 -4.29
N LYS A 147 10.41 -11.91 -4.16
CA LYS A 147 11.76 -11.43 -3.85
C LYS A 147 12.27 -10.45 -4.91
N LEU A 148 12.12 -10.78 -6.18
CA LEU A 148 12.53 -9.91 -7.28
C LEU A 148 11.81 -8.56 -7.20
N ILE A 149 10.50 -8.56 -6.96
CA ILE A 149 9.70 -7.34 -6.80
C ILE A 149 10.23 -6.54 -5.60
N LEU A 150 10.36 -7.13 -4.41
CA LEU A 150 10.82 -6.40 -3.22
C LEU A 150 12.22 -5.80 -3.39
N GLU A 151 13.15 -6.50 -4.06
CA GLU A 151 14.53 -6.04 -4.23
C GLU A 151 14.77 -5.13 -5.45
N ARG A 152 13.85 -5.13 -6.42
CA ARG A 152 14.05 -4.47 -7.73
C ARG A 152 12.91 -3.56 -8.14
N ASN A 153 11.78 -3.50 -7.42
CA ASN A 153 10.83 -2.44 -7.65
C ASN A 153 11.49 -1.12 -7.26
N ILE A 154 11.65 -0.25 -8.25
CA ILE A 154 12.08 1.14 -8.08
C ILE A 154 10.98 1.96 -7.35
N LEU A 155 9.86 1.32 -6.96
CA LEU A 155 8.66 1.91 -6.36
C LEU A 155 8.64 1.92 -4.82
N LEU A 156 9.73 1.58 -4.14
CA LEU A 156 9.84 1.63 -2.66
C LEU A 156 10.78 2.76 -2.20
N LEU A 157 10.54 3.98 -2.68
CA LEU A 157 11.09 5.20 -2.08
C LEU A 157 9.96 6.09 -1.59
#